data_AF-A0AAV3L160-F1
#
_entry.id   AF-A0AAV3L160-F1
#
_cell.length_a   1.000
_cell.length_b   1.000
_cell.length_c   1.000
_cell.angle_alpha   90.00
_cell.angle_beta   90.00
_cell.angle_gamma   90.00
#
_symmetry.space_group_name_H-M   'P 1'
#
loop_
_entity.id
_entity.type
_entity.pdbx_description
1 polymer ?
#
loop_
_entity_poly.entity_id
_entity_poly.type
_entity_poly.pdbx_seq_one_letter_code
_entity_poly.pdbx_strand_id
1 'polypeptide(L)'
;MRVGAEIEMIHSDSSTAWLMKGDTLTVRQLLIALMLPSGNDAAYTLAVNTGKVIAGDNSLSNQQAIQIFMDKVNEKARAIGVTDSNFVVPDGYDAEGQYTTAYDLAIIAKACLEDPIISEIVASNTSYEKWPNGREVTYNNSNELLDPNSPYYRPEVIGLKTGTSSLGGACVVSAAVIDGETYICVVMGSTKESRFQDSVAILDKIKAQ
;
A
#
# COMPACT_ATOMS: atom_id res chain seq x y z
N MET A 1 6.59 11.77 -12.37
CA MET A 1 7.75 11.55 -11.47
C MET A 1 8.77 10.73 -12.22
N ARG A 2 10.06 11.04 -12.04
CA ARG A 2 11.16 10.32 -12.70
C ARG A 2 11.78 9.38 -11.69
N VAL A 3 11.94 8.12 -12.07
CA VAL A 3 12.60 7.08 -11.27
C VAL A 3 14.10 7.34 -11.28
N GLY A 4 14.69 7.53 -10.10
CA GLY A 4 16.11 7.75 -9.89
C GLY A 4 16.82 6.54 -9.28
N ALA A 5 17.87 6.81 -8.49
CA ALA A 5 18.65 5.77 -7.81
C ALA A 5 17.97 5.25 -6.53
N GLU A 6 16.86 5.84 -6.11
CA GLU A 6 16.10 5.43 -4.92
C GLU A 6 15.55 4.01 -5.00
N ILE A 7 15.37 3.46 -6.21
CA ILE A 7 14.97 2.07 -6.41
C ILE A 7 16.04 1.07 -5.96
N GLU A 8 17.28 1.52 -5.77
CA GLU A 8 18.39 0.70 -5.25
C GLU A 8 18.42 0.70 -3.71
N MET A 9 17.55 1.48 -3.04
CA MET A 9 17.46 1.55 -1.57
C MET A 9 16.58 0.45 -0.96
N ILE A 10 15.89 -0.34 -1.78
CA ILE A 10 15.04 -1.44 -1.31
C ILE A 10 15.86 -2.65 -0.88
N HIS A 11 15.31 -3.49 0.00
CA HIS A 11 15.94 -4.75 0.38
C HIS A 11 15.85 -5.79 -0.74
N SER A 12 16.82 -6.70 -0.82
CA SER A 12 16.92 -7.68 -1.90
C SER A 12 15.76 -8.68 -1.98
N ASP A 13 15.04 -8.89 -0.87
CA ASP A 13 13.88 -9.76 -0.74
C ASP A 13 12.54 -9.02 -0.89
N SER A 14 12.58 -7.72 -1.19
CA SER A 14 11.38 -6.88 -1.34
C SER A 14 10.61 -7.19 -2.62
N SER A 15 9.29 -7.01 -2.56
CA SER A 15 8.45 -6.96 -3.77
C SER A 15 8.74 -5.70 -4.58
N THR A 16 8.69 -5.83 -5.91
CA THR A 16 9.00 -4.73 -6.83
C THR A 16 7.88 -4.56 -7.84
N ALA A 17 7.77 -3.35 -8.38
CA ALA A 17 6.97 -3.02 -9.54
C ALA A 17 7.82 -3.03 -10.84
N TRP A 18 9.05 -3.52 -10.74
CA TRP A 18 10.06 -3.62 -11.80
C TRP A 18 10.40 -2.26 -12.43
N LEU A 19 10.39 -1.18 -11.66
CA LEU A 19 10.80 0.14 -12.14
C LEU A 19 12.28 0.15 -12.49
N MET A 20 12.66 0.87 -13.54
CA MET A 20 14.04 1.08 -13.95
C MET A 20 14.39 2.56 -13.84
N LYS A 21 15.65 2.84 -13.49
CA LYS A 21 16.18 4.20 -13.47
C LYS A 21 15.95 4.88 -14.82
N GLY A 22 15.35 6.07 -14.79
CA GLY A 22 14.99 6.84 -15.98
C GLY A 22 13.55 6.63 -16.44
N ASP A 23 12.82 5.63 -15.93
CA ASP A 23 11.38 5.52 -16.15
C ASP A 23 10.68 6.80 -15.68
N THR A 24 9.63 7.18 -16.40
CA THR A 24 8.79 8.33 -16.06
C THR A 24 7.37 7.86 -15.98
N LEU A 25 6.74 8.07 -14.83
CA LEU A 25 5.39 7.62 -14.52
C LEU A 25 4.56 8.79 -13.99
N THR A 26 3.25 8.76 -14.19
CA THR A 26 2.33 9.64 -13.46
C THR A 26 2.24 9.24 -11.99
N VAL A 27 1.72 10.13 -11.13
CA VAL A 27 1.46 9.80 -9.72
C VAL A 27 0.49 8.62 -9.63
N ARG A 28 -0.58 8.63 -10.42
CA ARG A 28 -1.56 7.52 -10.46
C ARG A 28 -0.89 6.18 -10.81
N GLN A 29 0.00 6.16 -11.80
CA GLN A 29 0.74 4.96 -12.18
C GLN A 29 1.66 4.44 -11.08
N LEU A 30 2.33 5.34 -10.35
CA LEU A 30 3.13 4.94 -9.19
C LEU A 30 2.27 4.44 -8.03
N LEU A 31 1.07 5.01 -7.82
CA LEU A 31 0.13 4.50 -6.82
C LEU A 31 -0.38 3.11 -7.19
N ILE A 32 -0.62 2.80 -8.47
CA ILE A 32 -0.98 1.45 -8.91
C ILE A 32 0.17 0.47 -8.70
N ALA A 33 1.37 0.86 -9.10
CA ALA A 33 2.60 0.10 -8.88
C ALA A 33 2.90 -0.15 -7.39
N LEU A 34 2.54 0.80 -6.52
CA LEU A 34 2.61 0.65 -5.07
C LEU A 34 1.54 -0.31 -4.55
N MET A 35 0.27 -0.11 -4.93
CA MET A 35 -0.85 -0.75 -4.28
C MET A 35 -1.12 -2.19 -4.76
N LEU A 36 -0.96 -2.48 -6.05
CA LEU A 36 -1.28 -3.81 -6.57
C LEU A 36 -0.18 -4.83 -6.22
N PRO A 37 1.05 -4.73 -6.76
CA PRO A 37 2.11 -5.72 -6.51
C PRO A 37 2.89 -5.44 -5.22
N SER A 38 2.56 -4.39 -4.45
CA SER A 38 3.34 -3.95 -3.29
C SER A 38 4.75 -3.47 -3.66
N GLY A 39 4.89 -2.71 -4.76
CA GLY A 39 6.20 -2.29 -5.27
C GLY A 39 6.94 -1.35 -4.32
N ASN A 40 8.03 -1.84 -3.73
CA ASN A 40 8.86 -1.05 -2.80
C ASN A 40 9.64 0.03 -3.57
N ASP A 41 10.10 -0.28 -4.78
CA ASP A 41 10.68 0.67 -5.73
C ASP A 41 9.73 1.85 -6.05
N ALA A 42 8.43 1.58 -6.18
CA ALA A 42 7.41 2.62 -6.33
C ALA A 42 7.24 3.45 -5.05
N ALA A 43 7.27 2.82 -3.87
CA ALA A 43 7.21 3.51 -2.57
C ALA A 43 8.36 4.52 -2.40
N TYR A 44 9.61 4.09 -2.66
CA TYR A 44 10.78 4.98 -2.60
C TYR A 44 10.73 6.08 -3.65
N THR A 45 10.29 5.76 -4.89
CA THR A 45 10.13 6.76 -5.96
C THR A 45 9.14 7.85 -5.54
N LEU A 46 7.97 7.46 -5.00
CA LEU A 46 6.96 8.39 -4.49
C LEU A 46 7.53 9.24 -3.34
N ALA A 47 8.20 8.62 -2.36
CA ALA A 47 8.74 9.30 -1.20
C ALA A 47 9.79 10.37 -1.59
N VAL A 48 10.77 9.99 -2.41
CA VAL A 48 11.85 10.91 -2.84
C VAL A 48 11.30 12.06 -3.69
N ASN A 49 10.47 11.77 -4.69
CA ASN A 49 9.93 12.82 -5.55
C ASN A 49 9.01 13.77 -4.76
N THR A 50 8.17 13.22 -3.87
CA THR A 50 7.25 14.04 -3.06
C THR A 50 7.99 14.86 -2.01
N GLY A 51 8.98 14.27 -1.33
CA GLY A 51 9.82 14.98 -0.36
C GLY A 51 10.55 16.19 -0.96
N LYS A 52 11.09 16.04 -2.18
CA LYS A 52 11.70 17.15 -2.94
C LYS A 52 10.69 18.25 -3.26
N VAL A 53 9.47 17.88 -3.66
CA VAL A 53 8.39 18.83 -3.93
C VAL A 53 7.97 19.58 -2.66
N ILE A 54 7.79 18.87 -1.54
CA ILE A 54 7.44 19.47 -0.24
C ILE A 54 8.49 20.50 0.18
N ALA A 55 9.77 20.18 0.00
CA ALA A 55 10.87 21.09 0.34
C ALA A 55 11.07 22.23 -0.66
N GLY A 56 10.56 22.08 -1.89
CA GLY A 56 10.90 22.97 -3.00
C GLY A 56 12.37 22.87 -3.44
N ASP A 57 13.04 21.75 -3.16
CA ASP A 57 14.48 21.58 -3.40
C ASP A 57 14.79 20.23 -4.08
N ASN A 58 15.18 20.29 -5.35
CA ASN A 58 15.56 19.11 -6.13
C ASN A 58 16.98 18.61 -5.86
N SER A 59 17.81 19.39 -5.15
CA SER A 59 19.19 19.05 -4.82
C SER A 59 19.33 18.12 -3.62
N LEU A 60 18.23 17.90 -2.87
CA LEU A 60 18.20 16.98 -1.74
C LEU A 60 18.67 15.57 -2.14
N SER A 61 19.47 14.98 -1.25
CA SER A 61 19.73 13.54 -1.31
C SER A 61 18.42 12.75 -1.15
N ASN A 62 18.42 11.50 -1.63
CA ASN A 62 17.26 10.62 -1.47
C ASN A 62 16.88 10.45 0.00
N GLN A 63 17.86 10.26 0.88
CA GLN A 63 17.62 10.12 2.32
C GLN A 63 16.93 11.35 2.93
N GLN A 64 17.39 12.56 2.59
CA GLN A 64 16.76 13.79 3.08
C GLN A 64 15.33 13.93 2.58
N ALA A 65 15.08 13.64 1.30
CA ALA A 65 13.74 13.69 0.73
C ALA A 65 12.80 12.66 1.38
N ILE A 66 13.28 11.44 1.63
CA ILE A 66 12.52 10.41 2.35
C ILE A 66 12.20 10.87 3.77
N GLN A 67 13.15 11.44 4.50
CA GLN A 67 12.90 11.95 5.85
C GLN A 67 11.77 13.00 5.85
N ILE A 68 11.85 13.98 4.94
CA ILE A 68 10.82 15.03 4.81
C ILE A 68 9.45 14.42 4.46
N PHE A 69 9.42 13.41 3.60
CA PHE A 69 8.19 12.69 3.28
C PHE A 69 7.62 11.94 4.49
N MET A 70 8.45 11.19 5.22
CA MET A 70 8.01 10.42 6.39
C MET A 70 7.58 11.31 7.55
N ASP A 71 8.18 12.50 7.71
CA ASP A 71 7.71 13.52 8.66
C ASP A 71 6.27 13.94 8.32
N LYS A 72 5.97 14.15 7.03
CA LYS A 72 4.60 14.46 6.55
C LYS A 72 3.64 13.28 6.63
N VAL A 73 4.10 12.05 6.44
CA VAL A 73 3.29 10.84 6.67
C VAL A 73 2.82 10.80 8.13
N ASN A 74 3.75 10.97 9.09
CA ASN A 74 3.40 10.95 10.51
C ASN A 74 2.57 12.17 10.95
N GLU A 75 2.82 13.35 10.37
CA GLU A 75 1.96 14.54 10.58
C GLU A 75 0.53 14.27 10.10
N LYS A 76 0.37 13.70 8.90
CA LYS A 76 -0.93 13.34 8.35
C LYS A 76 -1.62 12.26 9.18
N ALA A 77 -0.89 11.24 9.63
CA ALA A 77 -1.41 10.17 10.48
C ALA A 77 -2.01 10.76 11.78
N ARG A 78 -1.24 11.56 12.51
CA ARG A 78 -1.74 12.24 13.72
C ARG A 78 -2.96 13.12 13.44
N ALA A 79 -2.96 13.84 12.31
CA ALA A 79 -4.07 14.72 11.94
C ALA A 79 -5.40 13.97 11.67
N ILE A 80 -5.35 12.68 11.33
CA ILE A 80 -6.54 11.84 11.13
C ILE A 80 -6.86 10.95 12.36
N GLY A 81 -6.15 11.12 13.47
CA GLY A 81 -6.39 10.37 14.72
C GLY A 81 -5.60 9.07 14.86
N VAL A 82 -4.61 8.83 14.01
CA VAL A 82 -3.66 7.71 14.15
C VAL A 82 -2.59 8.14 15.15
N THR A 83 -2.74 7.73 16.42
CA THR A 83 -1.91 8.21 17.53
C THR A 83 -1.02 7.13 18.15
N ASP A 84 -1.28 5.86 17.87
CA ASP A 84 -0.53 4.71 18.39
C ASP A 84 0.31 4.06 17.29
N SER A 85 0.88 4.90 16.41
CA SER A 85 1.69 4.47 15.26
C SER A 85 2.89 5.39 15.04
N ASN A 86 3.95 4.82 14.48
CA ASN A 86 5.11 5.53 13.99
C ASN A 86 5.61 4.89 12.69
N PHE A 87 5.69 5.67 11.61
CA PHE A 87 6.12 5.21 10.29
C PHE A 87 7.53 5.71 9.99
N VAL A 88 8.45 4.79 9.67
CA VAL A 88 9.89 5.11 9.54
C VAL A 88 10.36 5.01 8.09
N VAL A 89 9.90 4.00 7.36
CA VAL A 89 10.23 3.77 5.95
C VAL A 89 8.98 3.75 5.08
N PRO A 90 9.06 4.17 3.80
CA PRO A 90 7.87 4.35 2.95
C PRO A 90 7.25 3.04 2.45
N ASP A 91 7.97 1.93 2.53
CA ASP A 91 7.59 0.62 2.00
C ASP A 91 7.01 -0.34 3.07
N GLY A 92 7.12 0.03 4.35
CA GLY A 92 6.70 -0.79 5.48
C GLY A 92 7.66 -1.94 5.82
N TYR A 93 8.89 -1.94 5.26
CA TYR A 93 9.92 -2.92 5.65
C TYR A 93 10.29 -2.76 7.13
N ASP A 94 10.79 -3.84 7.75
CA ASP A 94 11.15 -3.84 9.17
C ASP A 94 12.22 -2.77 9.47
N ALA A 95 11.84 -1.79 10.29
CA ALA A 95 12.70 -0.67 10.68
C ALA A 95 12.56 -0.38 12.18
N GLU A 96 13.66 -0.02 12.83
CA GLU A 96 13.67 0.30 14.25
C GLU A 96 12.69 1.45 14.55
N GLY A 97 11.81 1.23 15.52
CA GLY A 97 10.79 2.20 15.91
C GLY A 97 9.56 2.25 15.00
N GLN A 98 9.48 1.46 13.93
CA GLN A 98 8.27 1.37 13.10
C GLN A 98 7.20 0.48 13.75
N TYR A 99 6.00 1.00 13.93
CA TYR A 99 4.87 0.23 14.47
C TYR A 99 3.52 0.89 14.14
N THR A 100 2.45 0.12 14.28
CA THR A 100 1.06 0.58 14.19
C THR A 100 0.14 -0.38 14.96
N THR A 101 -1.16 -0.09 14.98
CA THR A 101 -2.19 -0.97 15.56
C THR A 101 -3.25 -1.33 14.53
N ALA A 102 -4.02 -2.39 14.80
CA ALA A 102 -5.14 -2.75 13.94
C ALA A 102 -6.19 -1.63 13.85
N TYR A 103 -6.39 -0.90 14.94
CA TYR A 103 -7.32 0.23 15.00
C TYR A 103 -6.85 1.42 14.15
N ASP A 104 -5.57 1.80 14.27
CA ASP A 104 -4.99 2.88 13.49
C ASP A 104 -4.98 2.55 11.98
N LEU A 105 -4.69 1.29 11.62
CA LEU A 105 -4.81 0.84 10.23
C LEU A 105 -6.24 0.92 9.71
N ALA A 106 -7.27 0.70 10.54
CA ALA A 106 -8.66 0.86 10.13
C ALA A 106 -9.02 2.35 9.88
N ILE A 107 -8.44 3.28 10.65
CA ILE A 107 -8.58 4.72 10.41
C ILE A 107 -7.94 5.11 9.08
N ILE A 108 -6.71 4.63 8.81
CA ILE A 108 -6.01 4.88 7.54
C ILE A 108 -6.82 4.30 6.37
N ALA A 109 -7.29 3.06 6.51
CA ALA A 109 -8.13 2.39 5.52
C ALA A 109 -9.38 3.21 5.18
N LYS A 110 -10.07 3.73 6.20
CA LYS A 110 -11.23 4.60 6.00
C LYS A 110 -10.86 5.84 5.19
N ALA A 111 -9.78 6.53 5.56
CA ALA A 111 -9.32 7.71 4.82
C ALA A 111 -8.93 7.37 3.36
N CYS A 112 -8.35 6.20 3.12
CA CYS A 112 -8.06 5.71 1.77
C CYS A 112 -9.32 5.44 0.94
N LEU A 113 -10.38 4.90 1.55
CA LEU A 113 -11.65 4.63 0.87
C LEU A 113 -12.46 5.91 0.58
N GLU A 114 -12.24 6.98 1.35
CA GLU A 114 -12.84 8.30 1.09
C GLU A 114 -12.18 9.02 -0.11
N ASP A 115 -10.96 8.65 -0.49
CA ASP A 115 -10.31 9.15 -1.70
C ASP A 115 -10.72 8.31 -2.93
N PRO A 116 -11.41 8.89 -3.93
CA PRO A 116 -11.94 8.14 -5.05
C PRO A 116 -10.85 7.52 -5.94
N ILE A 117 -9.67 8.15 -6.03
CA ILE A 117 -8.56 7.62 -6.83
C ILE A 117 -7.96 6.40 -6.12
N ILE A 118 -7.72 6.50 -4.82
CA ILE A 118 -7.17 5.37 -4.05
C ILE A 118 -8.17 4.22 -4.00
N SER A 119 -9.45 4.50 -3.72
CA SER A 119 -10.53 3.50 -3.68
C SER A 119 -10.63 2.72 -5.00
N GLU A 120 -10.59 3.41 -6.14
CA GLU A 120 -10.59 2.77 -7.47
C GLU A 120 -9.37 1.85 -7.68
N ILE A 121 -8.17 2.33 -7.33
CA ILE A 121 -6.92 1.58 -7.50
C ILE A 121 -6.94 0.30 -6.65
N VAL A 122 -7.28 0.40 -5.36
CA VAL A 122 -7.18 -0.75 -4.45
C VAL A 122 -8.23 -1.81 -4.71
N ALA A 123 -9.37 -1.45 -5.29
CA ALA A 123 -10.43 -2.38 -5.70
C ALA A 123 -10.09 -3.18 -6.97
N SER A 124 -9.07 -2.78 -7.72
CA SER A 124 -8.69 -3.42 -8.99
C SER A 124 -7.93 -4.73 -8.74
N ASN A 125 -8.41 -5.85 -9.29
CA ASN A 125 -7.68 -7.12 -9.27
C ASN A 125 -6.46 -7.11 -10.20
N THR A 126 -6.56 -6.42 -11.33
CA THR A 126 -5.48 -6.28 -12.30
C THR A 126 -5.50 -4.88 -12.92
N SER A 127 -4.34 -4.36 -13.29
CA SER A 127 -4.24 -3.11 -14.07
C SER A 127 -3.18 -3.24 -15.16
N TYR A 128 -3.56 -2.91 -16.39
CA TYR A 128 -2.63 -2.73 -17.50
C TYR A 128 -2.24 -1.26 -17.59
N GLU A 129 -0.94 -0.99 -17.59
CA GLU A 129 -0.38 0.35 -17.65
C GLU A 129 0.53 0.50 -18.86
N LYS A 130 0.36 1.61 -19.57
CA LYS A 130 1.30 2.11 -20.56
C LYS A 130 1.92 3.41 -20.06
N TRP A 131 3.22 3.38 -19.79
CA TRP A 131 3.93 4.53 -19.25
C TRP A 131 4.27 5.55 -20.35
N PRO A 132 4.53 6.82 -19.97
CA PRO A 132 4.97 7.87 -20.88
C PRO A 132 6.13 7.51 -21.82
N ASN A 133 7.07 6.66 -21.37
CA ASN A 133 8.19 6.20 -22.21
C ASN A 133 7.85 5.03 -23.14
N GLY A 134 6.57 4.63 -23.21
CA GLY A 134 6.08 3.56 -24.07
C GLY A 134 6.20 2.15 -23.49
N ARG A 135 6.81 1.99 -22.31
CA ARG A 135 6.86 0.69 -21.62
C ARG A 135 5.46 0.28 -21.15
N GLU A 136 5.15 -0.99 -21.32
CA GLU A 136 3.87 -1.57 -20.95
C GLU A 136 4.09 -2.63 -19.84
N VAL A 137 3.18 -2.67 -18.89
CA VAL A 137 3.22 -3.60 -17.75
C VAL A 137 1.80 -3.93 -17.31
N THR A 138 1.59 -5.16 -16.84
CA THR A 138 0.37 -5.56 -16.16
C THR A 138 0.70 -5.90 -14.71
N TYR A 139 -0.01 -5.27 -13.78
CA TYR A 139 0.08 -5.56 -12.37
C TYR A 139 -1.11 -6.39 -11.92
N ASN A 140 -0.83 -7.38 -11.07
CA ASN A 140 -1.88 -8.13 -10.37
C ASN A 140 -1.88 -7.70 -8.91
N ASN A 141 -3.07 -7.60 -8.33
CA ASN A 141 -3.24 -7.25 -6.95
C ASN A 141 -2.78 -8.41 -6.06
N SER A 142 -1.98 -8.09 -5.05
CA SER A 142 -1.52 -9.03 -4.04
C SER A 142 -2.61 -9.45 -3.05
N ASN A 143 -3.78 -8.79 -3.06
CA ASN A 143 -4.95 -9.15 -2.27
C ASN A 143 -5.79 -10.22 -2.95
N GLU A 144 -5.61 -11.47 -2.55
CA GLU A 144 -6.32 -12.63 -3.11
C GLU A 144 -7.84 -12.60 -2.93
N LEU A 145 -8.37 -11.78 -2.00
CA LEU A 145 -9.81 -11.61 -1.84
C LEU A 145 -10.48 -11.01 -3.10
N LEU A 146 -9.70 -10.34 -3.97
CA LEU A 146 -10.14 -9.75 -5.23
C LEU A 146 -9.96 -10.66 -6.45
N ASP A 147 -9.20 -11.75 -6.34
CA ASP A 147 -8.92 -12.62 -7.49
C ASP A 147 -10.02 -13.69 -7.64
N PRO A 148 -10.83 -13.67 -8.72
CA PRO A 148 -11.88 -14.66 -8.93
C PRO A 148 -11.39 -16.12 -9.01
N ASN A 149 -10.08 -16.33 -9.20
CA ASN A 149 -9.47 -17.66 -9.23
C ASN A 149 -8.94 -18.12 -7.86
N SER A 150 -8.91 -17.23 -6.85
CA SER A 150 -8.48 -17.60 -5.49
C SER A 150 -9.62 -18.27 -4.72
N PRO A 151 -9.34 -19.29 -3.89
CA PRO A 151 -10.34 -19.85 -2.97
C PRO A 151 -10.84 -18.84 -1.93
N TYR A 152 -10.12 -17.72 -1.74
CA TYR A 152 -10.48 -16.67 -0.79
C TYR A 152 -11.34 -15.57 -1.41
N TYR A 153 -11.63 -15.63 -2.71
CA TYR A 153 -12.40 -14.62 -3.42
C TYR A 153 -13.73 -14.31 -2.72
N ARG A 154 -14.05 -13.02 -2.62
CA ARG A 154 -15.34 -12.54 -2.12
C ARG A 154 -15.81 -11.38 -3.01
N PRO A 155 -16.93 -11.53 -3.75
CA PRO A 155 -17.40 -10.47 -4.67
C PRO A 155 -17.79 -9.16 -3.97
N GLU A 156 -18.09 -9.20 -2.67
CA GLU A 156 -18.35 -8.02 -1.84
C GLU A 156 -17.10 -7.22 -1.47
N VAL A 157 -15.89 -7.79 -1.64
CA VAL A 157 -14.63 -7.13 -1.26
C VAL A 157 -14.27 -6.03 -2.27
N ILE A 158 -13.95 -4.85 -1.73
CA ILE A 158 -13.58 -3.64 -2.46
C ILE A 158 -12.10 -3.27 -2.26
N GLY A 159 -11.27 -4.23 -1.86
CA GLY A 159 -9.82 -4.13 -1.95
C GLY A 159 -9.10 -3.79 -0.64
N LEU A 160 -8.29 -2.73 -0.67
CA LEU A 160 -7.21 -2.35 0.25
C LEU A 160 -5.90 -3.12 0.01
N LYS A 161 -5.23 -3.66 1.04
CA LYS A 161 -3.79 -3.99 0.90
C LYS A 161 -3.29 -5.09 1.82
N THR A 162 -2.36 -5.88 1.28
CA THR A 162 -1.60 -6.89 2.00
C THR A 162 -0.22 -6.38 2.44
N GLY A 163 0.38 -7.02 3.44
CA GLY A 163 1.78 -6.78 3.83
C GLY A 163 2.42 -8.06 4.38
N THR A 164 3.74 -8.19 4.24
CA THR A 164 4.49 -9.26 4.89
C THR A 164 5.89 -8.78 5.20
N SER A 165 6.31 -8.91 6.46
CA SER A 165 7.69 -8.70 6.89
C SER A 165 8.08 -9.77 7.91
N SER A 166 9.37 -9.83 8.26
CA SER A 166 9.87 -10.84 9.19
C SER A 166 9.37 -10.60 10.61
N LEU A 167 9.29 -9.34 11.05
CA LEU A 167 8.81 -8.98 12.38
C LEU A 167 7.29 -8.79 12.43
N GLY A 168 6.67 -8.29 11.36
CA GLY A 168 5.24 -8.00 11.29
C GLY A 168 4.37 -9.20 10.94
N GLY A 169 4.97 -10.32 10.49
CA GLY A 169 4.24 -11.45 9.93
C GLY A 169 3.45 -11.06 8.68
N ALA A 170 2.47 -11.88 8.29
CA ALA A 170 1.61 -11.57 7.16
C ALA A 170 0.35 -10.84 7.65
N CYS A 171 0.08 -9.69 7.05
CA CYS A 171 -1.05 -8.82 7.36
C CYS A 171 -1.95 -8.64 6.12
N VAL A 172 -3.23 -8.36 6.36
CA VAL A 172 -4.16 -7.84 5.35
C VAL A 172 -5.10 -6.83 5.99
N VAL A 173 -5.24 -5.69 5.34
CA VAL A 173 -6.35 -4.76 5.54
C VAL A 173 -7.26 -4.98 4.34
N SER A 174 -8.52 -5.34 4.58
CA SER A 174 -9.55 -5.55 3.56
C SER A 174 -10.78 -4.70 3.85
N ALA A 175 -11.55 -4.39 2.82
CA ALA A 175 -12.87 -3.77 2.96
C ALA A 175 -13.90 -4.48 2.11
N ALA A 176 -15.15 -4.54 2.59
CA ALA A 176 -16.25 -5.16 1.88
C ALA A 176 -17.56 -4.38 2.08
N VAL A 177 -18.43 -4.42 1.06
CA VAL A 177 -19.79 -3.85 1.13
C VAL A 177 -20.79 -4.97 1.40
N ILE A 178 -21.41 -4.94 2.58
CA ILE A 178 -22.36 -5.96 3.03
C ILE A 178 -23.64 -5.23 3.43
N ASP A 179 -24.76 -5.57 2.78
CA ASP A 179 -26.09 -4.98 3.00
C ASP A 179 -26.12 -3.43 2.95
N GLY A 180 -25.30 -2.85 2.06
CA GLY A 180 -25.21 -1.40 1.86
C GLY A 180 -24.23 -0.68 2.80
N GLU A 181 -23.66 -1.38 3.78
CA GLU A 181 -22.69 -0.85 4.72
C GLU A 181 -21.26 -1.27 4.35
N THR A 182 -20.29 -0.40 4.59
CA THR A 182 -18.87 -0.69 4.34
C THR A 182 -18.18 -1.14 5.62
N TYR A 183 -17.61 -2.34 5.60
CA TYR A 183 -16.84 -2.92 6.70
C TYR A 183 -15.36 -2.93 6.35
N ILE A 184 -14.51 -2.57 7.32
CA ILE A 184 -13.05 -2.67 7.22
C ILE A 184 -12.59 -3.77 8.19
N CYS A 185 -11.80 -4.71 7.69
CA CYS A 185 -11.23 -5.80 8.45
C CYS A 185 -9.70 -5.68 8.44
N VAL A 186 -9.08 -5.81 9.63
CA VAL A 186 -7.63 -5.75 9.78
C VAL A 186 -7.14 -7.03 10.46
N VAL A 187 -6.29 -7.78 9.77
CA VAL A 187 -5.59 -8.96 10.29
C VAL A 187 -4.10 -8.67 10.29
N MET A 188 -3.43 -8.90 11.42
CA MET A 188 -2.00 -8.65 11.62
C MET A 188 -1.30 -9.88 12.19
N GLY A 189 -0.02 -10.08 11.87
CA GLY A 189 0.80 -11.13 12.48
C GLY A 189 0.38 -12.57 12.16
N SER A 190 -0.32 -12.79 11.04
CA SER A 190 -0.76 -14.12 10.61
C SER A 190 0.26 -14.77 9.67
N THR A 191 -0.08 -15.92 9.09
CA THR A 191 0.68 -16.54 7.98
C THR A 191 0.17 -16.03 6.63
N LYS A 192 0.92 -16.27 5.54
CA LYS A 192 0.55 -15.81 4.20
C LYS A 192 -0.82 -16.33 3.78
N GLU A 193 -1.12 -17.58 4.09
CA GLU A 193 -2.39 -18.23 3.80
C GLU A 193 -3.47 -17.84 4.83
N SER A 194 -3.13 -17.91 6.13
CA SER A 194 -4.12 -17.70 7.19
C SER A 194 -4.66 -16.28 7.26
N ARG A 195 -3.90 -15.24 6.86
CA ARG A 195 -4.42 -13.86 6.84
C ARG A 195 -5.71 -13.72 6.03
N PHE A 196 -5.83 -14.47 4.93
CA PHE A 196 -7.01 -14.45 4.07
C PHE A 196 -8.13 -15.31 4.67
N GLN A 197 -7.81 -16.45 5.26
CA GLN A 197 -8.77 -17.28 6.00
C GLN A 197 -9.41 -16.51 7.15
N ASP A 198 -8.59 -15.80 7.94
CA ASP A 198 -9.02 -14.98 9.06
C ASP A 198 -9.93 -13.84 8.58
N SER A 199 -9.53 -13.12 7.53
CA SER A 199 -10.34 -12.05 6.94
C SER A 199 -11.69 -12.58 6.42
N VAL A 200 -11.68 -13.72 5.74
CA VAL A 200 -12.89 -14.38 5.23
C VAL A 200 -13.81 -14.77 6.38
N ALA A 201 -13.27 -15.39 7.45
CA ALA A 201 -14.07 -15.83 8.59
C ALA A 201 -14.77 -14.66 9.29
N ILE A 202 -14.10 -13.51 9.39
CA ILE A 202 -14.68 -12.28 9.96
C ILE A 202 -15.80 -11.74 9.05
N LEU A 203 -15.55 -11.60 7.74
CA LEU A 203 -16.54 -11.09 6.80
C LEU A 203 -17.77 -11.99 6.68
N ASP A 204 -17.57 -13.31 6.58
CA ASP A 204 -18.65 -14.29 6.52
C ASP A 204 -19.48 -14.26 7.83
N LYS A 205 -18.86 -13.98 8.99
CA LYS A 205 -19.57 -13.83 10.26
C LYS A 205 -20.40 -12.55 10.35
N ILE A 206 -19.95 -11.46 9.73
CA ILE A 206 -20.72 -10.20 9.63
C ILE A 206 -21.95 -10.41 8.74
N LYS A 207 -21.76 -11.04 7.57
CA LYS A 207 -22.82 -11.33 6.59
C LYS A 207 -23.93 -12.26 7.10
N ALA A 208 -23.64 -13.04 8.14
CA ALA A 208 -24.59 -14.00 8.72
C ALA A 208 -25.46 -13.41 9.85
N GLN A 209 -25.32 -12.11 10.17
CA GLN A 209 -26.14 -11.40 11.16
C GLN A 209 -27.40 -10.83 10.52
#